data_AF-A0A858B9V2-F1
#
_entry.id   AF-A0A858B9V2-F1
#
_cell.length_a   1.000
_cell.length_b   1.000
_cell.length_c   1.000
_cell.angle_alpha   90.00
_cell.angle_beta   90.00
_cell.angle_gamma   90.00
#
_symmetry.space_group_name_H-M   'P 1'
#
loop_
_entity.id
_entity.type
_entity.pdbx_description
1 polymer ?
#
loop_
_entity_poly.entity_id
_entity_poly.type
_entity_poly.pdbx_seq_one_letter_code
_entity_poly.pdbx_strand_id
1 'polypeptide(L)'
;KVRMICDCQAPPVKVVQDKRLAQPLSLCGSTMRSPHGCHAQYMANMGTIASLVMSVTINEDDEETVNDHAPVAIVTQSPNVMDLVKCDGAALYYRKKFWMLGVTPTEAQIKDITEWLLEYHGEST
;
A
#
# COMPACT_ATOMS: atom_id res chain seq x y z
N LYS A 1 2.14 6.24 -1.50
CA LYS A 1 3.59 5.91 -1.48
C LYS A 1 3.76 4.43 -1.16
N VAL A 2 4.47 3.67 -2.00
CA VAL A 2 4.63 2.20 -1.84
C VAL A 2 6.02 1.88 -1.25
N ARG A 3 6.10 0.84 -0.41
CA ARG A 3 7.33 0.27 0.12
C ARG A 3 7.28 -1.25 0.06
N MET A 4 8.31 -1.86 -0.51
CA MET A 4 8.46 -3.31 -0.60
C MET A 4 9.70 -3.77 0.16
N ILE A 5 9.60 -4.90 0.86
CA ILE A 5 10.71 -5.66 1.43
C ILE A 5 10.55 -7.09 0.89
N CYS A 6 11.46 -7.54 0.03
CA CYS A 6 11.37 -8.87 -0.57
C CYS A 6 11.84 -9.98 0.38
N ASP A 7 12.83 -9.66 1.22
CA ASP A 7 13.41 -10.57 2.20
C ASP A 7 13.98 -9.75 3.36
N CYS A 8 13.42 -9.92 4.56
CA CYS A 8 13.89 -9.22 5.76
C CYS A 8 15.13 -9.86 6.42
N GLN A 9 15.55 -11.05 5.98
CA GLN A 9 16.75 -11.75 6.47
C GLN A 9 17.98 -11.48 5.60
N ALA A 10 17.78 -10.99 4.38
CA ALA A 10 18.89 -10.64 3.48
C ALA A 10 19.80 -9.55 4.07
N PRO A 11 21.14 -9.71 4.01
CA PRO A 11 22.07 -8.73 4.55
C PRO A 11 22.04 -7.42 3.74
N PRO A 12 22.03 -6.23 4.39
CA PRO A 12 22.04 -4.96 3.68
C PRO A 12 23.33 -4.73 2.86
N VAL A 13 23.18 -4.26 1.63
CA VAL A 13 24.31 -3.89 0.76
C VAL A 13 24.69 -2.43 1.00
N LYS A 14 26.00 -2.18 1.23
CA LYS A 14 26.52 -0.83 1.47
C LYS A 14 26.51 -0.01 0.17
N VAL A 15 26.08 1.25 0.27
CA VAL A 15 26.19 2.22 -0.81
C VAL A 15 27.60 2.80 -0.83
N VAL A 16 28.27 2.74 -1.98
CA VAL A 16 29.57 3.40 -2.19
C VAL A 16 29.30 4.85 -2.57
N GLN A 17 29.88 5.79 -1.82
CA GLN A 17 29.67 7.23 -2.02
C GLN A 17 31.00 7.93 -2.26
N ASP A 18 30.95 8.97 -3.10
CA ASP A 18 32.11 9.84 -3.34
C ASP A 18 32.43 10.63 -2.06
N LYS A 19 33.71 10.72 -1.71
CA LYS A 19 34.18 11.39 -0.49
C LYS A 19 33.91 12.89 -0.48
N ARG A 20 33.60 13.49 -1.64
CA ARG A 20 33.21 14.91 -1.76
C ARG A 20 31.80 15.18 -1.22
N LEU A 21 30.98 14.14 -1.01
CA LEU A 21 29.67 14.31 -0.41
C LEU A 21 29.81 14.58 1.09
N ALA A 22 29.35 15.75 1.54
CA ALA A 22 29.45 16.16 2.94
C ALA A 22 28.60 15.30 3.90
N GLN A 23 27.58 14.61 3.38
CA GLN A 23 26.68 13.75 4.14
C GLN A 23 26.21 12.57 3.28
N PRO A 24 25.73 11.48 3.90
CA PRO A 24 25.17 10.35 3.15
C PRO A 24 23.99 10.76 2.27
N LEU A 25 23.94 10.21 1.05
CA LEU A 25 22.80 10.35 0.15
C LEU A 25 21.50 9.86 0.80
N SER A 26 20.43 10.66 0.68
CA SER A 26 19.10 10.26 1.11
C SER A 26 18.51 9.23 0.15
N LEU A 27 18.01 8.13 0.72
CA LEU A 27 17.32 7.07 -0.02
C LEU A 27 15.79 7.09 0.19
N CYS A 28 15.22 8.20 0.69
CA CYS A 28 13.80 8.29 1.06
C CYS A 28 12.80 7.99 -0.09
N GLY A 29 13.25 8.09 -1.34
CA GLY A 29 12.49 7.75 -2.54
C GLY A 29 12.94 6.47 -3.25
N SER A 30 13.97 5.76 -2.76
CA SER A 30 14.50 4.57 -3.43
C SER A 30 13.64 3.34 -3.13
N THR A 31 13.28 2.58 -4.16
CA THR A 31 12.50 1.33 -4.05
C THR A 31 13.24 0.26 -3.26
N MET A 32 14.56 0.12 -3.45
CA MET A 32 15.38 -0.91 -2.81
C MET A 32 16.02 -0.48 -1.49
N ARG A 33 15.43 0.48 -0.78
CA ARG A 33 15.97 0.94 0.50
C ARG A 33 15.83 -0.17 1.56
N SER A 34 16.95 -0.58 2.13
CA SER A 34 16.99 -1.57 3.23
C SER A 34 16.06 -1.18 4.39
N PRO A 35 15.35 -2.14 5.01
CA PRO A 35 14.68 -1.89 6.26
C PRO A 35 15.66 -1.58 7.38
N HIS A 36 15.17 -0.86 8.40
CA HIS A 36 15.90 -0.68 9.64
C HIS A 36 15.93 -2.01 10.42
N GLY A 37 17.01 -2.28 11.16
CA GLY A 37 17.22 -3.56 11.86
C GLY A 37 16.09 -3.94 12.82
N CYS A 38 15.54 -2.97 13.56
CA CYS A 38 14.39 -3.24 14.44
C CYS A 38 13.14 -3.70 13.67
N HIS A 39 12.93 -3.18 12.45
CA HIS A 39 11.79 -3.57 11.63
C HIS A 39 11.98 -4.96 11.00
N ALA A 40 13.21 -5.29 10.60
CA ALA A 40 13.55 -6.64 10.15
C ALA A 40 13.34 -7.68 11.27
N GLN A 41 13.77 -7.38 12.50
CA GLN A 41 13.53 -8.24 13.66
C GLN A 41 12.03 -8.38 13.99
N TYR A 42 11.28 -7.28 13.89
CA TYR A 42 9.82 -7.32 14.07
C TYR A 42 9.14 -8.25 13.06
N MET A 43 9.50 -8.16 11.77
CA MET A 43 9.00 -9.06 10.73
C MET A 43 9.35 -10.53 11.03
N ALA A 44 10.57 -10.81 11.47
CA ALA A 44 10.99 -12.15 11.87
C ALA A 44 10.17 -12.68 13.06
N ASN A 45 9.89 -11.84 14.07
CA ASN A 45 9.06 -12.22 15.22
C ASN A 45 7.61 -12.51 14.83
N MET A 46 7.08 -11.86 13.79
CA MET A 46 5.76 -12.15 13.22
C MET A 46 5.76 -13.32 12.23
N GLY A 47 6.90 -13.97 11.99
CA GLY A 47 7.00 -15.05 11.01
C GLY A 47 6.81 -14.60 9.55
N THR A 48 7.02 -13.31 9.25
CA THR A 48 6.86 -12.74 7.92
C THR A 48 8.22 -12.46 7.29
N ILE A 49 8.46 -12.95 6.06
CA ILE A 49 9.75 -12.78 5.34
C ILE A 49 9.71 -11.60 4.37
N ALA A 50 8.56 -11.38 3.72
CA ALA A 50 8.36 -10.34 2.72
C ALA A 50 7.16 -9.46 3.10
N SER A 51 7.20 -8.18 2.72
CA SER A 51 6.06 -7.28 2.92
C SER A 51 5.95 -6.26 1.78
N LEU A 52 4.70 -5.88 1.50
CA LEU A 52 4.36 -4.75 0.64
C LEU A 52 3.43 -3.84 1.44
N VAL A 53 3.77 -2.56 1.52
CA VAL A 53 2.99 -1.54 2.22
C VAL A 53 2.69 -0.40 1.26
N MET A 54 1.43 0.02 1.19
CA MET A 54 1.00 1.19 0.44
C MET A 54 0.39 2.21 1.39
N SER A 55 0.85 3.46 1.32
CA SER A 55 0.15 4.57 1.95
C SER A 55 -1.05 4.98 1.08
N VAL A 56 -2.22 4.98 1.69
CA VAL A 56 -3.44 5.61 1.15
C VAL A 56 -3.57 6.98 1.79
N THR A 57 -3.73 8.03 0.98
CA THR A 57 -3.89 9.41 1.45
C THR A 57 -5.14 9.99 0.81
N ILE A 58 -6.04 10.52 1.63
CA ILE A 58 -7.28 11.17 1.21
C ILE A 58 -7.11 12.64 1.60
N ASN A 59 -7.10 13.55 0.63
CA ASN A 59 -7.14 14.99 0.90
C ASN A 59 -8.60 15.41 1.03
N GLU A 60 -8.96 16.04 2.15
CA GLU A 60 -10.33 16.52 2.41
C GLU A 60 -10.49 18.03 2.20
N ASP A 61 -9.44 18.73 1.76
CA ASP A 61 -9.36 20.20 1.73
C ASP A 61 -9.73 20.85 0.38
N ASP A 62 -10.75 20.34 -0.33
CA ASP A 62 -11.36 21.08 -1.43
C ASP A 62 -12.79 21.48 -1.03
N GLU A 63 -12.95 22.76 -0.67
CA GLU A 63 -14.24 23.43 -0.50
C GLU A 63 -15.17 23.12 -1.69
N GLU A 64 -16.36 22.63 -1.37
CA GLU A 64 -17.55 22.45 -2.21
C GLU A 64 -17.39 22.67 -3.74
N THR A 65 -16.66 21.80 -4.42
CA THR A 65 -16.85 21.55 -5.86
C THR A 65 -16.56 20.07 -6.18
N VAL A 66 -17.64 19.26 -6.28
CA VAL A 66 -17.66 17.90 -6.91
C VAL A 66 -16.49 17.00 -6.51
N ASN A 67 -16.37 16.78 -5.19
CA ASN A 67 -15.25 16.15 -4.53
C ASN A 67 -15.46 14.62 -4.36
N ASP A 68 -14.79 13.81 -5.18
CA ASP A 68 -14.74 12.32 -5.07
C ASP A 68 -13.44 11.69 -5.61
N HIS A 69 -12.48 12.47 -6.13
CA HIS A 69 -11.37 11.89 -6.91
C HIS A 69 -10.23 11.27 -6.09
N ALA A 70 -10.12 11.55 -4.79
CA ALA A 70 -8.99 11.10 -3.97
C ALA A 70 -8.92 9.55 -3.78
N PRO A 71 -9.98 8.85 -3.31
CA PRO A 71 -9.96 7.38 -3.23
C PRO A 71 -9.98 6.74 -4.64
N VAL A 72 -10.64 7.39 -5.60
CA VAL A 72 -10.74 6.95 -6.99
C VAL A 72 -9.38 6.73 -7.64
N ALA A 73 -8.41 7.61 -7.37
CA ALA A 73 -7.08 7.53 -7.96
C ALA A 73 -6.36 6.21 -7.71
N ILE A 74 -6.64 5.51 -6.60
CA ILE A 74 -6.05 4.21 -6.24
C ILE A 74 -6.40 3.14 -7.28
N VAL A 75 -7.60 3.23 -7.84
CA VAL A 75 -8.16 2.25 -8.78
C VAL A 75 -8.05 2.76 -10.22
N THR A 76 -8.08 4.07 -10.48
CA THR A 76 -8.20 4.60 -11.83
C THR A 76 -6.93 5.19 -12.44
N GLN A 77 -5.90 5.51 -11.64
CA GLN A 77 -4.64 6.07 -12.15
C GLN A 77 -3.58 5.00 -12.38
N SER A 78 -2.59 5.25 -13.23
CA SER A 78 -1.43 4.36 -13.39
C SER A 78 -0.22 4.91 -12.63
N PRO A 79 0.47 4.10 -11.81
CA PRO A 79 0.16 2.71 -11.47
C PRO A 79 -1.04 2.59 -10.49
N ASN A 80 -1.94 1.61 -10.71
CA ASN A 80 -3.08 1.29 -9.83
C ASN A 80 -2.79 0.07 -8.94
N VAL A 81 -3.77 -0.32 -8.11
CA VAL A 81 -3.69 -1.48 -7.22
C VAL A 81 -3.40 -2.81 -7.94
N MET A 82 -3.90 -3.02 -9.16
CA MET A 82 -3.63 -4.24 -9.94
C MET A 82 -2.22 -4.26 -10.54
N ASP A 83 -1.56 -3.11 -10.68
CA ASP A 83 -0.14 -3.04 -11.06
C ASP A 83 0.79 -3.49 -9.91
N LEU A 84 0.27 -3.55 -8.68
CA LEU A 84 1.03 -3.87 -7.47
C LEU A 84 0.81 -5.30 -6.99
N VAL A 85 -0.38 -5.85 -7.21
CA VAL A 85 -0.72 -7.23 -6.87
C VAL A 85 -1.27 -7.90 -8.12
N LYS A 86 -0.69 -9.04 -8.51
CA LYS A 86 -1.22 -9.82 -9.62
C LYS A 86 -2.59 -10.40 -9.22
N CYS A 87 -3.65 -9.76 -9.68
CA CYS A 87 -5.04 -10.18 -9.50
C CYS A 87 -5.83 -9.94 -10.78
N ASP A 88 -7.01 -10.57 -10.88
CA ASP A 88 -7.92 -10.39 -12.02
C ASP A 88 -8.80 -9.13 -11.89
N GLY A 89 -8.94 -8.60 -10.67
CA GLY A 89 -9.67 -7.37 -10.39
C GLY A 89 -9.47 -6.85 -8.97
N ALA A 90 -9.93 -5.62 -8.75
CA ALA A 90 -9.91 -4.93 -7.46
C ALA A 90 -11.13 -4.01 -7.31
N ALA A 91 -11.65 -3.90 -6.09
CA ALA A 91 -12.75 -3.00 -5.78
C ALA A 91 -12.42 -2.15 -4.54
N LEU A 92 -12.76 -0.86 -4.62
CA LEU A 92 -12.73 0.08 -3.50
C LEU A 92 -14.15 0.42 -3.11
N TYR A 93 -14.48 0.19 -1.84
CA TYR A 93 -15.75 0.59 -1.25
C TYR A 93 -15.50 1.65 -0.17
N TYR A 94 -15.96 2.88 -0.41
CA TYR A 94 -15.77 4.00 0.51
C TYR A 94 -16.96 4.96 0.46
N ARG A 95 -17.44 5.43 1.63
CA ARG A 95 -18.62 6.31 1.76
C ARG A 95 -19.84 5.85 0.94
N LYS A 96 -20.13 4.54 0.97
CA LYS A 96 -21.23 3.89 0.23
C LYS A 96 -21.11 3.95 -1.31
N LYS A 97 -19.95 4.30 -1.84
CA LYS A 97 -19.65 4.32 -3.28
C LYS A 97 -18.68 3.19 -3.63
N PHE A 98 -18.84 2.67 -4.85
CA PHE A 98 -18.03 1.57 -5.39
C PHE A 98 -17.17 2.05 -6.56
N TRP A 99 -15.91 1.64 -6.56
CA TRP A 99 -15.02 1.78 -7.71
C TRP A 99 -14.40 0.42 -8.01
N MET A 100 -14.66 -0.10 -9.20
CA MET A 100 -14.31 -1.46 -9.61
C MET A 100 -13.37 -1.42 -10.80
N LEU A 101 -12.35 -2.28 -10.79
CA LEU A 101 -11.38 -2.43 -11.87
C LEU A 101 -11.15 -3.92 -12.15
N GLY A 102 -11.20 -4.30 -13.42
CA GLY A 102 -11.05 -5.70 -13.84
C GLY A 102 -12.27 -6.56 -13.48
N VAL A 103 -12.02 -7.83 -13.16
CA VAL A 103 -13.05 -8.80 -12.77
C VAL A 103 -13.37 -8.66 -11.29
N THR A 104 -14.51 -8.08 -10.96
CA THR A 104 -14.98 -7.89 -9.58
C THR A 104 -16.37 -8.50 -9.36
N PRO A 105 -16.73 -8.87 -8.12
CA PRO A 105 -18.11 -9.20 -7.77
C PRO A 105 -19.06 -8.01 -8.01
N THR A 106 -20.36 -8.28 -8.01
CA THR A 106 -21.41 -7.24 -8.09
C THR A 106 -21.45 -6.37 -6.84
N GLU A 107 -22.02 -5.16 -6.90
CA GLU A 107 -22.13 -4.28 -5.73
C GLU A 107 -22.84 -4.95 -4.53
N ALA A 108 -23.87 -5.76 -4.79
CA ALA A 108 -24.55 -6.52 -3.73
C ALA A 108 -23.59 -7.52 -3.07
N GLN A 109 -22.86 -8.30 -3.86
CA GLN A 109 -21.87 -9.24 -3.34
C GLN A 109 -20.74 -8.54 -2.58
N ILE A 110 -20.28 -7.37 -3.03
CA ILE A 110 -19.25 -6.60 -2.33
C ILE A 110 -19.77 -6.09 -0.98
N LYS A 111 -21.03 -5.65 -0.90
CA LYS A 111 -21.66 -5.28 0.38
C LYS A 111 -21.72 -6.47 1.34
N ASP A 112 -22.20 -7.60 0.88
CA ASP A 112 -22.30 -8.82 1.69
C ASP A 112 -20.91 -9.22 2.24
N ILE A 113 -19.87 -9.18 1.40
CA ILE A 113 -18.48 -9.45 1.83
C ILE A 113 -18.00 -8.41 2.85
N THR A 114 -18.32 -7.14 2.65
CA THR A 114 -17.91 -6.05 3.57
C THR A 114 -18.58 -6.19 4.93
N GLU A 115 -19.87 -6.51 4.95
CA GLU A 115 -20.64 -6.76 6.17
C GLU A 115 -20.07 -7.97 6.92
N TRP A 116 -19.80 -9.06 6.21
CA TRP A 116 -19.14 -10.23 6.79
C TRP A 116 -17.76 -9.91 7.39
N LEU A 117 -16.92 -9.13 6.68
CA LEU A 117 -15.61 -8.70 7.20
C LEU A 117 -15.75 -7.86 8.47
N LEU A 118 -16.71 -6.94 8.51
CA LEU A 118 -16.94 -6.10 9.69
C LEU A 118 -17.45 -6.91 10.89
N GLU A 119 -18.36 -7.85 10.65
CA GLU A 119 -18.93 -8.71 11.71
C GLU A 119 -17.87 -9.60 12.37
N TYR A 120 -16.99 -10.21 11.58
CA TYR A 120 -16.06 -11.23 12.08
C TYR A 120 -14.63 -10.73 12.30
N HIS A 121 -14.22 -9.63 11.64
CA HIS A 121 -12.84 -9.13 11.66
C HIS A 121 -12.72 -7.64 12.01
N GLY A 122 -13.82 -6.96 12.35
CA GLY A 122 -13.84 -5.52 12.64
C GLY A 122 -12.99 -5.08 13.84
N GLU A 123 -12.70 -6.00 14.77
CA GLU A 123 -11.86 -5.74 15.96
C GLU A 123 -10.39 -6.15 15.77
N SER A 124 -10.00 -6.67 14.60
CA SER A 124 -8.68 -7.27 14.37
C SER A 124 -7.58 -6.29 13.94
N THR A 125 -7.80 -4.98 14.01
CA THR A 125 -6.85 -3.93 13.58
C THR A 125 -6.70 -2.83 14.60
#